data_AF-A0A2P5YVL6-F1
#
_entry.id   AF-A0A2P5YVL6-F1
#
_cell.length_a   1.000
_cell.length_b   1.000
_cell.length_c   1.000
_cell.angle_alpha   90.00
_cell.angle_beta   90.00
_cell.angle_gamma   90.00
#
_symmetry.space_group_name_H-M   'P 1'
#
loop_
_entity.id
_entity.type
_entity.pdbx_description
1 polymer ?
#
loop_
_entity_poly.entity_id
_entity_poly.type
_entity_poly.pdbx_seq_one_letter_code
_entity_poly.pdbx_strand_id
1 'polypeptide(L)'
;MLRIWKWYQSCLSLHPVKTQIISSGFLWGIGDVAAQYITHSTAKKRLQYHKDDDNEFKVNWKRVAVTSMFGFGFVGPVGHFWYEELDKFIKMRLLLRPKSARFVAAKVAMDGLIFGPFDLFVFFTYMGFSAGKSTAQVKEDVKRDFLPALILEGGVWPIIQVANFRYVPVRYQLLYVNIFCLLDSAFLSWIEQQKDAPWKQRFTSFTSMKEGGGQGRL
;
A
#
# COMPACT_ATOMS: atom_id res chain seq x y z
N MET A 1 6.94 3.82 -26.31
CA MET A 1 6.78 2.92 -25.15
C MET A 1 7.83 1.80 -25.08
N LEU A 2 8.12 1.06 -26.16
CA LEU A 2 9.10 -0.05 -26.13
C LEU A 2 10.55 0.34 -25.75
N ARG A 3 10.99 1.56 -26.06
CA ARG A 3 12.36 2.02 -25.75
C ARG A 3 12.59 2.27 -24.25
N ILE A 4 11.63 2.90 -23.56
CA ILE A 4 11.69 3.15 -22.12
C ILE A 4 11.66 1.83 -21.36
N TRP A 5 10.78 0.90 -21.77
CA TRP A 5 10.71 -0.43 -21.16
C TRP A 5 12.02 -1.21 -21.33
N LYS A 6 12.60 -1.23 -22.55
CA LYS A 6 13.90 -1.87 -22.79
C LYS A 6 15.02 -1.24 -21.95
N TRP A 7 15.06 0.09 -21.86
CA TRP A 7 16.02 0.80 -21.01
C TRP A 7 15.87 0.41 -19.53
N TYR A 8 14.64 0.41 -19.01
CA TYR A 8 14.36 -0.01 -17.64
C TYR A 8 14.78 -1.47 -17.40
N GLN A 9 14.51 -2.38 -18.34
CA GLN A 9 14.96 -3.77 -18.27
C GLN A 9 16.49 -3.87 -18.22
N SER A 10 17.21 -3.08 -19.02
CA SER A 10 18.68 -3.02 -18.98
C SER A 10 19.20 -2.53 -17.63
N CYS A 11 18.63 -1.44 -17.11
CA CYS A 11 18.98 -0.91 -15.78
C CYS A 11 18.70 -1.96 -14.67
N LEU A 12 17.54 -2.61 -14.72
CA LEU A 12 17.16 -3.64 -13.76
C LEU A 12 18.06 -4.88 -13.84
N SER A 13 18.56 -5.23 -15.04
CA SER A 13 19.51 -6.35 -15.18
C SER A 13 20.92 -6.02 -14.67
N LEU A 14 21.35 -4.77 -14.83
CA LEU A 14 22.70 -4.34 -14.43
C LEU A 14 22.76 -3.95 -12.95
N HIS A 15 21.72 -3.30 -12.44
CA HIS A 15 21.64 -2.77 -11.08
C HIS A 15 20.22 -2.99 -10.52
N PRO A 16 19.83 -4.23 -10.19
CA PRO A 16 18.46 -4.56 -9.80
C PRO A 16 17.97 -3.77 -8.57
N VAL A 17 18.78 -3.76 -7.51
CA VAL A 17 18.45 -3.07 -6.25
C VAL A 17 18.28 -1.56 -6.47
N LYS A 18 19.28 -0.90 -7.09
CA LYS A 18 19.27 0.55 -7.30
C LYS A 18 18.09 0.98 -8.18
N THR A 19 17.83 0.23 -9.26
CA THR A 19 16.74 0.53 -10.18
C THR A 19 15.39 0.44 -9.47
N GLN A 20 15.20 -0.61 -8.66
CA GLN A 20 13.97 -0.79 -7.90
C GLN A 20 13.79 0.29 -6.83
N ILE A 21 14.83 0.61 -6.06
CA ILE A 21 14.82 1.69 -5.07
C ILE A 21 14.40 3.03 -5.69
N ILE A 22 15.05 3.42 -6.79
CA ILE A 22 14.75 4.69 -7.47
C ILE A 22 13.32 4.67 -8.00
N SER A 23 12.92 3.58 -8.69
CA SER A 23 11.57 3.47 -9.24
C SER A 23 10.47 3.51 -8.17
N SER A 24 10.69 2.88 -7.01
CA SER A 24 9.76 2.91 -5.88
C SER A 24 9.57 4.35 -5.38
N GLY A 25 10.66 5.09 -5.14
CA GLY A 25 10.54 6.48 -4.68
C GLY A 25 9.75 7.36 -5.64
N PHE A 26 10.01 7.26 -6.94
CA PHE A 26 9.27 8.01 -7.96
C PHE A 26 7.79 7.62 -8.02
N LEU A 27 7.49 6.32 -8.01
CA LEU A 27 6.12 5.83 -8.06
C LEU A 27 5.34 6.31 -6.83
N TRP A 28 5.88 6.13 -5.63
CA TRP A 28 5.22 6.58 -4.40
C TRP A 28 4.94 8.09 -4.39
N GLY A 29 5.86 8.91 -4.91
CA GLY A 29 5.61 10.35 -5.10
C GLY A 29 4.46 10.65 -6.06
N ILE A 30 4.43 9.99 -7.22
CA ILE A 30 3.34 10.14 -8.20
C ILE A 30 1.99 9.70 -7.60
N GLY A 31 1.99 8.58 -6.86
CA GLY A 31 0.81 8.04 -6.20
C GLY A 31 0.25 8.99 -5.16
N ASP A 32 1.13 9.64 -4.41
CA ASP A 32 0.73 10.65 -3.43
C ASP A 32 0.09 11.87 -4.10
N VAL A 33 0.66 12.38 -5.20
CA VAL A 33 0.06 13.47 -5.98
C VAL A 33 -1.32 13.07 -6.52
N ALA A 34 -1.46 11.84 -7.05
CA ALA A 34 -2.73 11.34 -7.55
C ALA A 34 -3.79 11.20 -6.44
N ALA A 35 -3.40 10.67 -5.28
CA ALA A 35 -4.24 10.57 -4.10
C ALA A 35 -4.72 11.96 -3.62
N GLN A 36 -3.81 12.94 -3.55
CA GLN A 36 -4.15 14.32 -3.21
C GLN A 36 -5.12 14.94 -4.23
N TYR A 37 -4.90 14.71 -5.52
CA TYR A 37 -5.77 15.21 -6.59
C TYR A 37 -7.18 14.63 -6.50
N ILE A 38 -7.30 13.31 -6.28
CA ILE A 38 -8.59 12.63 -6.15
C ILE A 38 -9.34 13.13 -4.90
N THR A 39 -8.61 13.33 -3.80
CA THR A 39 -9.12 13.92 -2.57
C THR A 39 -9.68 15.32 -2.85
N HIS A 40 -8.93 16.19 -3.52
CA HIS A 40 -9.40 17.55 -3.84
C HIS A 40 -10.60 17.54 -4.79
N SER A 41 -10.52 16.78 -5.88
CA SER A 41 -11.57 16.70 -6.91
C SER A 41 -12.89 16.13 -6.36
N THR A 42 -12.80 15.11 -5.51
CA THR A 42 -13.98 14.47 -4.91
C THR A 42 -14.58 15.33 -3.79
N ALA A 43 -13.75 16.00 -2.98
CA ALA A 43 -14.22 16.99 -2.01
C ALA A 43 -14.91 18.17 -2.68
N LYS A 44 -14.34 18.70 -3.78
CA LYS A 44 -14.94 19.78 -4.58
C LYS A 44 -16.30 19.38 -5.15
N LYS A 45 -16.44 18.17 -5.71
CA LYS A 45 -17.74 17.66 -6.20
C LYS A 45 -18.79 17.55 -5.09
N ARG A 46 -18.39 17.18 -3.87
CA ARG A 46 -19.29 17.10 -2.71
C ARG A 46 -19.68 18.49 -2.19
N LEU A 47 -18.73 19.41 -2.14
CA LEU A 47 -18.92 20.79 -1.67
C LEU A 47 -19.56 21.69 -2.73
N GLN A 48 -19.65 21.28 -4.00
CA GLN A 48 -20.39 22.00 -5.05
C GLN A 48 -21.91 22.14 -4.77
N TYR A 49 -22.43 21.56 -3.68
CA TYR A 49 -23.75 21.90 -3.15
C TYR A 49 -23.75 23.22 -2.33
N HIS A 50 -22.61 23.74 -1.90
CA HIS A 50 -22.42 25.01 -1.17
C HIS A 50 -21.32 25.86 -1.87
N LYS A 51 -21.80 26.85 -2.62
CA LYS A 51 -21.13 27.96 -3.35
C LYS A 51 -19.70 28.40 -2.96
N ASP A 52 -18.99 28.87 -3.99
CA ASP A 52 -17.97 29.93 -4.01
C ASP A 52 -16.72 29.78 -3.13
N ASP A 53 -15.89 28.75 -3.39
CA ASP A 53 -14.48 28.86 -3.04
C ASP A 53 -13.61 28.35 -4.20
N ASP A 54 -12.91 29.28 -4.86
CA ASP A 54 -11.88 29.04 -5.88
C ASP A 54 -10.61 28.47 -5.22
N ASN A 55 -10.77 27.37 -4.46
CA ASN A 55 -9.63 26.63 -3.94
C ASN A 55 -8.95 25.89 -5.08
N GLU A 56 -7.97 26.55 -5.71
CA GLU A 56 -7.01 25.91 -6.60
C GLU A 56 -6.39 24.68 -5.91
N PHE A 57 -6.26 23.60 -6.68
CA PHE A 57 -5.60 22.39 -6.19
C PHE A 57 -4.13 22.70 -5.87
N LYS A 58 -3.78 22.72 -4.58
CA LYS A 58 -2.40 22.90 -4.10
C LYS A 58 -1.83 21.56 -3.66
N VAL A 59 -0.79 21.12 -4.36
CA VAL A 59 -0.05 19.90 -4.00
C VAL A 59 0.74 20.15 -2.72
N ASN A 60 0.53 19.31 -1.71
CA ASN A 60 1.36 19.25 -0.52
C ASN A 60 2.67 18.52 -0.84
N TRP A 61 3.66 19.29 -1.31
CA TRP A 61 5.00 18.79 -1.65
C TRP A 61 5.74 18.15 -0.46
N LYS A 62 5.44 18.58 0.78
CA LYS A 62 6.01 17.94 1.97
C LYS A 62 5.54 16.49 2.10
N ARG A 63 4.24 16.24 1.88
CA ARG A 63 3.67 14.88 1.90
C ARG A 63 4.25 14.04 0.77
N VAL A 64 4.34 14.59 -0.44
CA VAL A 64 4.96 13.91 -1.60
C VAL A 64 6.41 13.53 -1.31
N ALA A 65 7.20 14.42 -0.71
CA ALA A 65 8.59 14.14 -0.37
C ALA A 65 8.71 13.01 0.66
N VAL A 66 7.87 13.05 1.71
CA VAL A 66 7.81 12.02 2.75
C VAL A 66 7.44 10.65 2.17
N THR A 67 6.38 10.56 1.37
CA THR A 67 5.97 9.28 0.76
C THR A 67 6.99 8.78 -0.27
N SER A 68 7.60 9.68 -1.04
CA SER A 68 8.70 9.33 -1.96
C SER A 68 9.90 8.77 -1.19
N MET A 69 10.24 9.38 -0.05
CA MET A 69 11.31 8.89 0.83
C MET A 69 10.97 7.53 1.44
N PHE A 70 9.72 7.27 1.78
CA PHE A 70 9.27 5.95 2.21
C PHE A 70 9.44 4.90 1.10
N GLY A 71 9.01 5.23 -0.13
CA GLY A 71 9.19 4.39 -1.30
C GLY A 71 10.66 4.08 -1.58
N PHE A 72 11.52 5.10 -1.49
CA PHE A 72 12.96 4.97 -1.71
C PHE A 72 13.69 4.22 -0.59
N GLY A 73 13.45 4.61 0.67
CA GLY A 73 14.23 4.14 1.82
C GLY A 73 13.73 2.85 2.45
N PHE A 74 12.45 2.51 2.28
CA PHE A 74 11.85 1.33 2.88
C PHE A 74 11.31 0.36 1.83
N VAL A 75 10.30 0.77 1.05
CA VAL A 75 9.59 -0.16 0.13
C VAL A 75 10.51 -0.69 -0.97
N GLY A 76 11.38 0.17 -1.51
CA GLY A 76 12.41 -0.20 -2.48
C GLY A 76 13.34 -1.31 -1.99
N PRO A 77 14.15 -1.08 -0.95
CA PRO A 77 15.10 -2.09 -0.48
C PRO A 77 14.39 -3.28 0.18
N VAL A 78 13.47 -3.04 1.12
CA VAL A 78 12.81 -4.12 1.86
C VAL A 78 11.96 -4.96 0.93
N GLY A 79 11.19 -4.35 0.03
CA GLY A 79 10.39 -5.06 -0.96
C GLY A 79 11.24 -5.88 -1.94
N HIS A 80 12.39 -5.35 -2.40
CA HIS A 80 13.32 -6.12 -3.25
C HIS A 80 13.75 -7.42 -2.58
N PHE A 81 14.33 -7.31 -1.37
CA PHE A 81 14.83 -8.46 -0.64
C PHE A 81 13.70 -9.40 -0.22
N TRP A 82 12.54 -8.86 0.17
CA TRP A 82 11.38 -9.66 0.53
C TRP A 82 10.94 -10.58 -0.61
N TYR A 83 10.72 -10.05 -1.81
CA TYR A 83 10.24 -10.88 -2.94
C TYR A 83 11.28 -11.88 -3.42
N GLU A 84 12.56 -11.53 -3.36
CA GLU A 84 13.65 -12.44 -3.74
C GLU A 84 13.83 -13.57 -2.72
N GLU A 85 13.87 -13.25 -1.42
CA GLU A 85 14.02 -14.23 -0.36
C GLU A 85 12.78 -15.11 -0.21
N LEU A 86 11.58 -14.55 -0.39
CA LEU A 86 10.34 -15.33 -0.40
C LEU A 86 10.34 -16.36 -1.54
N ASP A 87 10.84 -15.99 -2.71
CA ASP A 87 10.94 -16.90 -3.85
C ASP A 87 11.97 -18.00 -3.62
N LYS A 88 13.15 -17.66 -3.07
CA LYS A 88 14.19 -18.62 -2.68
C LYS A 88 13.70 -19.57 -1.59
N PHE A 89 13.06 -19.04 -0.54
CA PHE A 89 12.55 -19.83 0.57
C PHE A 89 11.55 -20.89 0.09
N ILE A 90 10.57 -20.51 -0.72
CA ILE A 90 9.54 -21.45 -1.17
C ILE A 90 10.11 -22.51 -2.13
N LYS A 91 11.05 -22.13 -2.99
CA LYS A 91 11.71 -23.08 -3.90
C LYS A 91 12.64 -24.05 -3.16
N MET A 92 13.43 -23.55 -2.22
CA MET A 92 14.51 -24.31 -1.58
C MET A 92 14.09 -25.02 -0.30
N ARG A 93 13.17 -24.45 0.48
CA ARG A 93 12.69 -25.04 1.75
C ARG A 93 11.40 -25.81 1.58
N LEU A 94 10.40 -25.22 0.91
CA LEU A 94 9.10 -25.87 0.70
C LEU A 94 9.07 -26.76 -0.55
N LEU A 95 10.12 -26.74 -1.38
CA LEU A 95 10.28 -27.55 -2.60
C LEU A 95 9.05 -27.48 -3.53
N LEU A 96 8.34 -26.34 -3.52
CA LEU A 96 7.13 -26.16 -4.32
C LEU A 96 7.49 -25.82 -5.76
N ARG A 97 6.80 -26.47 -6.70
CA ARG A 97 6.99 -26.17 -8.12
C ARG A 97 6.61 -24.71 -8.42
N PRO A 98 7.48 -23.94 -9.08
CA PRO A 98 7.16 -22.58 -9.50
C PRO A 98 5.84 -22.56 -10.28
N LYS A 99 5.03 -21.53 -10.05
CA LYS A 99 3.70 -21.32 -10.68
C LYS A 99 2.62 -22.35 -10.31
N SER A 100 2.88 -23.32 -9.43
CA SER A 100 1.81 -24.17 -8.89
C SER A 100 0.86 -23.36 -8.00
N ALA A 101 -0.39 -23.82 -7.87
CA ALA A 101 -1.36 -23.16 -6.98
C ALA A 101 -0.86 -23.10 -5.53
N ARG A 102 -0.19 -24.16 -5.06
CA ARG A 102 0.43 -24.21 -3.72
C ARG A 102 1.56 -23.19 -3.56
N PHE A 103 2.39 -23.02 -4.59
CA PHE A 103 3.47 -22.02 -4.60
C PHE A 103 2.91 -20.60 -4.47
N VAL A 104 1.88 -20.28 -5.27
CA VAL A 104 1.24 -18.96 -5.24
C VAL A 104 0.54 -18.74 -3.89
N ALA A 105 -0.24 -19.72 -3.41
CA ALA A 105 -0.93 -19.62 -2.13
C ALA A 105 0.04 -19.39 -0.96
N ALA A 106 1.18 -20.10 -0.94
CA ALA A 106 2.21 -19.89 0.08
C ALA A 106 2.81 -18.48 0.02
N LYS A 107 3.11 -17.96 -1.18
CA LYS A 107 3.60 -16.57 -1.34
C LYS A 107 2.57 -15.57 -0.84
N VAL A 108 1.31 -15.70 -1.24
CA VAL A 108 0.23 -14.79 -0.82
C VAL A 108 0.00 -14.84 0.68
N ALA A 109 0.02 -16.03 1.29
CA ALA A 109 -0.15 -16.18 2.73
C ALA A 109 1.01 -15.54 3.51
N MET A 110 2.26 -15.78 3.11
CA MET A 110 3.42 -15.17 3.76
C MET A 110 3.42 -13.64 3.58
N ASP A 111 3.10 -13.17 2.39
CA ASP A 111 3.01 -11.74 2.10
C ASP A 111 1.90 -11.07 2.93
N GLY A 112 0.70 -11.62 2.92
CA GLY A 112 -0.45 -11.06 3.63
C GLY A 112 -0.41 -11.20 5.16
N LEU A 113 0.24 -12.23 5.70
CA LEU A 113 0.28 -12.48 7.16
C LEU A 113 1.53 -11.93 7.84
N ILE A 114 2.62 -11.74 7.10
CA ILE A 114 3.90 -11.28 7.67
C ILE A 114 4.20 -9.88 7.16
N PHE A 115 4.32 -9.72 5.85
CA PHE A 115 4.75 -8.46 5.26
C PHE A 115 3.68 -7.38 5.32
N GLY A 116 2.42 -7.72 5.03
CA GLY A 116 1.29 -6.78 5.07
C GLY A 116 1.14 -6.07 6.43
N PRO A 117 0.99 -6.80 7.56
CA PRO A 117 0.88 -6.18 8.88
C PRO A 117 2.12 -5.37 9.26
N PHE A 118 3.31 -5.86 8.89
CA PHE A 118 4.57 -5.19 9.18
C PHE A 118 4.71 -3.87 8.39
N ASP A 119 4.52 -3.92 7.08
CA ASP A 119 4.58 -2.77 6.18
C ASP A 119 3.56 -1.71 6.59
N LEU A 120 2.31 -2.13 6.85
CA LEU A 120 1.25 -1.23 7.30
C LEU A 120 1.61 -0.54 8.62
N PHE A 121 2.15 -1.28 9.58
CA PHE A 121 2.55 -0.72 10.88
C PHE A 121 3.67 0.32 10.73
N VAL A 122 4.69 -0.01 9.93
CA VAL A 122 5.80 0.91 9.64
C VAL A 122 5.28 2.14 8.91
N PHE A 123 4.40 1.97 7.93
CA PHE A 123 3.81 3.07 7.17
C PHE A 123 3.04 4.04 8.07
N PHE A 124 2.09 3.55 8.86
CA PHE A 124 1.31 4.40 9.78
C PHE A 124 2.21 5.16 10.76
N THR A 125 3.19 4.46 11.33
CA THR A 125 4.15 5.05 12.27
C THR A 125 4.98 6.14 11.61
N TYR A 126 5.55 5.84 10.43
CA TYR A 126 6.38 6.76 9.66
C TYR A 126 5.60 8.01 9.23
N MET A 127 4.39 7.83 8.70
CA MET A 127 3.53 8.93 8.26
C MET A 127 3.09 9.79 9.44
N GLY A 128 2.77 9.17 10.58
CA GLY A 128 2.41 9.88 11.82
C GLY A 128 3.52 10.79 12.31
N PHE A 129 4.75 10.29 12.43
CA PHE A 129 5.89 11.10 12.85
C PHE A 129 6.27 12.16 11.83
N SER A 130 6.20 11.86 10.53
CA SER A 130 6.50 12.82 9.46
C SER A 130 5.48 13.97 9.39
N ALA A 131 4.26 13.73 9.87
CA ALA A 131 3.23 14.75 10.08
C ALA A 131 3.45 15.60 11.35
N GLY A 132 4.46 15.28 12.17
CA GLY A 132 4.78 16.01 13.42
C GLY A 132 3.95 15.57 14.62
N LYS A 133 3.29 14.41 14.58
CA LYS A 133 2.50 13.89 15.71
C LYS A 133 3.43 13.39 16.83
N SER A 134 2.95 13.49 18.07
CA SER A 134 3.64 12.92 19.23
C SER A 134 3.52 11.38 19.24
N THR A 135 4.38 10.71 19.99
CA THR A 135 4.35 9.25 20.15
C THR A 135 3.00 8.73 20.66
N ALA A 136 2.36 9.48 21.57
CA ALA A 136 1.04 9.15 22.08
C ALA A 136 -0.04 9.21 20.99
N GLN A 137 -0.02 10.27 20.16
CA GLN A 137 -0.96 10.44 19.05
C GLN A 137 -0.77 9.36 17.97
N VAL A 138 0.48 9.04 17.61
CA VAL A 138 0.78 7.98 16.64
C VAL A 138 0.26 6.63 17.16
N LYS A 139 0.48 6.32 18.45
CA LYS A 139 -0.01 5.10 19.07
C LYS A 139 -1.54 4.99 19.04
N GLU A 140 -2.23 6.10 19.28
CA GLU A 140 -3.69 6.16 19.23
C GLU A 140 -4.22 5.97 17.81
N ASP A 141 -3.63 6.66 16.83
CA ASP A 141 -3.99 6.52 15.41
C ASP A 141 -3.77 5.09 14.92
N VAL A 142 -2.62 4.48 15.25
CA VAL A 142 -2.34 3.07 14.92
C VAL A 142 -3.40 2.17 15.56
N LYS A 143 -3.71 2.33 16.84
CA LYS A 143 -4.75 1.50 17.49
C LYS A 143 -6.12 1.63 16.81
N ARG A 144 -6.49 2.85 16.42
CA ARG A 144 -7.79 3.14 15.81
C ARG A 144 -7.88 2.61 14.38
N ASP A 145 -6.86 2.84 13.58
CA ASP A 145 -6.96 2.70 12.12
C ASP A 145 -6.27 1.44 11.58
N PHE A 146 -5.35 0.82 12.34
CA PHE A 146 -4.55 -0.32 11.86
C PHE A 146 -5.40 -1.54 11.55
N LEU A 147 -6.31 -1.95 12.44
CA LEU A 147 -7.11 -3.15 12.22
C LEU A 147 -8.14 -2.96 11.09
N PRO A 148 -8.90 -1.85 11.02
CA PRO A 148 -9.74 -1.55 9.86
C PRO A 148 -8.96 -1.54 8.54
N ALA A 149 -7.80 -0.90 8.50
CA ALA A 149 -6.95 -0.87 7.32
C ALA A 149 -6.47 -2.29 6.96
N LEU A 150 -5.98 -3.06 7.92
CA LEU A 150 -5.50 -4.42 7.68
C LEU A 150 -6.59 -5.35 7.11
N ILE A 151 -7.83 -5.22 7.57
CA ILE A 151 -8.96 -5.98 7.03
C ILE A 151 -9.28 -5.56 5.59
N LEU A 152 -9.27 -4.25 5.32
CA LEU A 152 -9.55 -3.71 3.99
C LEU A 152 -8.48 -4.14 2.99
N GLU A 153 -7.21 -3.91 3.33
CA GLU A 153 -6.05 -4.33 2.54
C GLU A 153 -6.04 -5.85 2.36
N GLY A 154 -6.30 -6.59 3.44
CA GLY A 154 -6.38 -8.05 3.43
C GLY A 154 -7.52 -8.62 2.56
N GLY A 155 -8.50 -7.81 2.17
CA GLY A 155 -9.54 -8.20 1.22
C GLY A 155 -9.12 -8.01 -0.24
N VAL A 156 -8.40 -6.92 -0.54
CA VAL A 156 -8.07 -6.51 -1.92
C VAL A 156 -6.72 -7.07 -2.38
N TRP A 157 -5.69 -6.96 -1.55
CA TRP A 157 -4.32 -7.32 -1.91
C TRP A 157 -4.10 -8.79 -2.25
N PRO A 158 -4.75 -9.78 -1.60
CA PRO A 158 -4.55 -11.18 -1.99
C PRO A 158 -4.89 -11.43 -3.46
N ILE A 159 -5.91 -10.77 -4.01
CA ILE A 159 -6.30 -10.92 -5.42
C ILE A 159 -5.19 -10.37 -6.33
N ILE A 160 -4.68 -9.18 -5.99
CA ILE A 160 -3.58 -8.52 -6.71
C ILE A 160 -2.30 -9.38 -6.64
N GLN A 161 -1.98 -9.92 -5.47
CA GLN A 161 -0.77 -10.72 -5.23
C GLN A 161 -0.86 -12.12 -5.86
N VAL A 162 -2.04 -12.74 -5.92
CA VAL A 162 -2.23 -13.98 -6.69
C VAL A 162 -1.82 -13.76 -8.15
N ALA A 163 -2.29 -12.67 -8.77
CA ALA A 163 -1.91 -12.34 -10.15
C ALA A 163 -0.40 -12.04 -10.27
N ASN A 164 0.15 -11.27 -9.33
CA ASN A 164 1.57 -10.94 -9.28
C ASN A 164 2.44 -12.22 -9.24
N PHE A 165 2.22 -13.10 -8.26
CA PHE A 165 3.04 -14.30 -8.09
C PHE A 165 2.80 -15.38 -9.14
N ARG A 166 1.65 -15.38 -9.82
CA ARG A 166 1.32 -16.35 -10.87
C ARG A 166 1.92 -15.98 -12.22
N TYR A 167 1.93 -14.69 -12.57
CA TYR A 167 2.23 -14.21 -13.93
C TYR A 167 3.49 -13.34 -14.02
N VAL A 168 3.87 -12.65 -12.95
CA VAL A 168 4.97 -11.68 -12.96
C VAL A 168 6.26 -12.35 -12.50
N PRO A 169 7.37 -12.28 -13.27
CA PRO A 169 8.68 -12.73 -12.82
C PRO A 169 9.16 -11.95 -11.60
N VAL A 170 9.84 -12.60 -10.65
CA VAL A 170 10.29 -12.05 -9.35
C VAL A 170 10.91 -10.65 -9.47
N ARG A 171 11.79 -10.44 -10.44
CA ARG A 171 12.46 -9.15 -10.70
C ARG A 171 11.51 -7.97 -10.97
N TYR A 172 10.28 -8.23 -11.40
CA TYR A 172 9.26 -7.22 -11.70
C TYR A 172 8.13 -7.20 -10.65
N GLN A 173 8.12 -8.10 -9.67
CA GLN A 173 7.04 -8.21 -8.67
C GLN A 173 6.91 -6.93 -7.84
N LEU A 174 8.04 -6.31 -7.47
CA LEU A 174 8.02 -5.05 -6.74
C LEU A 174 7.47 -3.88 -7.59
N LEU A 175 7.85 -3.82 -8.88
CA LEU A 175 7.33 -2.80 -9.79
C LEU A 175 5.81 -2.93 -9.94
N TYR A 176 5.33 -4.16 -10.11
CA TYR A 176 3.89 -4.46 -10.19
C TYR A 176 3.16 -3.97 -8.93
N VAL A 177 3.67 -4.31 -7.74
CA VAL A 177 3.09 -3.90 -6.46
C VAL A 177 3.08 -2.38 -6.33
N ASN A 178 4.19 -1.70 -6.60
CA ASN A 178 4.25 -0.24 -6.52
C ASN A 178 3.22 0.46 -7.43
N ILE A 179 2.94 -0.08 -8.62
CA ILE A 179 1.91 0.47 -9.52
C ILE A 179 0.51 0.32 -8.88
N PHE A 180 0.22 -0.84 -8.29
CA PHE A 180 -1.05 -1.06 -7.60
C PHE A 180 -1.16 -0.25 -6.31
N CYS A 181 -0.05 0.04 -5.60
CA CYS A 181 -0.06 0.99 -4.48
C CYS A 181 -0.52 2.40 -4.91
N LEU A 182 -0.25 2.82 -6.15
CA LEU A 182 -0.75 4.10 -6.67
C LEU A 182 -2.28 4.09 -6.80
N LEU A 183 -2.80 2.99 -7.34
CA LEU A 183 -4.24 2.79 -7.51
C LEU A 183 -4.94 2.64 -6.16
N ASP A 184 -4.31 1.96 -5.23
CA ASP A 184 -4.79 1.76 -3.88
C ASP A 184 -4.82 3.09 -3.09
N SER A 185 -3.74 3.87 -3.13
CA SER A 185 -3.70 5.20 -2.51
C SER A 185 -4.80 6.12 -3.05
N ALA A 186 -5.04 6.07 -4.37
CA ALA A 186 -6.13 6.77 -5.04
C ALA A 186 -7.51 6.28 -4.58
N PHE A 187 -7.71 4.96 -4.52
CA PHE A 187 -8.94 4.31 -4.13
C PHE A 187 -9.29 4.55 -2.67
N LEU A 188 -8.33 4.40 -1.74
CA LEU A 188 -8.50 4.69 -0.32
C LEU A 188 -8.83 6.15 -0.07
N SER A 189 -8.16 7.07 -0.79
CA SER A 189 -8.46 8.51 -0.70
C SER A 189 -9.89 8.83 -1.14
N TRP A 190 -10.35 8.21 -2.22
CA TRP A 190 -11.74 8.32 -2.68
C TRP A 190 -12.71 7.70 -1.68
N ILE A 191 -12.41 6.51 -1.16
CA ILE A 191 -13.19 5.83 -0.13
C ILE A 191 -13.31 6.73 1.08
N GLU A 192 -12.21 7.23 1.65
CA GLU A 192 -12.19 8.00 2.89
C GLU A 192 -13.15 9.20 2.85
N GLN A 193 -13.32 9.83 1.69
CA GLN A 193 -14.23 10.96 1.54
C GLN A 193 -15.72 10.59 1.51
N GLN A 194 -16.04 9.32 1.29
CA GLN A 194 -17.39 8.77 1.39
C GLN A 194 -17.80 8.45 2.84
N LYS A 195 -17.32 9.20 3.83
CA LYS A 195 -17.57 8.98 5.27
C LYS A 195 -19.06 8.77 5.65
N ASP A 196 -20.01 9.20 4.81
CA ASP A 196 -21.46 9.06 5.03
C ASP A 196 -22.13 7.95 4.21
N ALA A 197 -21.36 7.10 3.53
CA ALA A 197 -21.94 6.01 2.74
C ALA A 197 -22.47 4.88 3.66
N PRO A 198 -23.71 4.41 3.48
CA PRO A 198 -24.36 3.42 4.37
C PRO A 198 -23.58 2.11 4.56
N TRP A 199 -22.78 1.72 3.56
CA TRP A 199 -21.98 0.49 3.59
C TRP A 199 -20.75 0.59 4.51
N LYS A 200 -20.20 1.80 4.72
CA LYS A 200 -19.08 2.02 5.63
C LYS A 200 -19.47 1.90 7.10
N GLN A 201 -20.64 2.42 7.48
CA GLN A 201 -21.17 2.26 8.83
C GLN A 201 -21.33 0.78 9.20
N ARG A 202 -21.72 -0.06 8.23
CA ARG A 202 -21.75 -1.53 8.40
C ARG A 202 -20.35 -2.10 8.64
N PHE A 203 -19.33 -1.66 7.89
CA PHE A 203 -17.95 -2.11 8.09
C PHE A 203 -17.41 -1.72 9.47
N THR A 204 -17.62 -0.47 9.89
CA THR A 204 -17.23 0.02 11.22
C THR A 204 -18.02 -0.67 12.33
N SER A 205 -19.30 -0.99 12.13
CA SER A 205 -20.08 -1.76 13.11
C SER A 205 -19.60 -3.20 13.21
N PHE A 206 -19.21 -3.84 12.08
CA PHE A 206 -18.65 -5.19 12.09
C PHE A 206 -17.30 -5.26 12.83
N THR A 207 -16.43 -4.25 12.68
CA THR A 207 -15.17 -4.18 13.43
C THR A 207 -15.39 -3.89 14.90
N SER A 208 -16.29 -2.96 15.24
CA SER A 208 -16.61 -2.61 16.63
C SER A 208 -17.28 -3.76 17.39
N MET A 209 -18.13 -4.56 16.73
CA MET A 209 -18.70 -5.80 17.31
C MET A 209 -17.63 -6.87 17.59
N LYS A 210 -16.55 -6.93 16.79
CA LYS A 210 -15.47 -7.91 16.99
C LYS A 210 -14.56 -7.52 18.14
N GLU A 211 -14.35 -6.23 18.39
CA GLU A 211 -13.60 -5.72 19.55
C GLU A 211 -14.42 -5.78 20.85
N GLY A 212 -15.74 -5.58 20.79
CA GLY A 212 -16.65 -5.70 21.94
C GLY A 212 -16.96 -7.14 22.38
N GLY A 213 -16.60 -8.15 21.60
CA GLY A 213 -16.88 -9.56 21.91
C GLY A 213 -15.86 -10.23 22.85
N GLY A 214 -14.77 -9.55 23.22
CA GLY A 214 -13.70 -10.09 24.05
C GLY A 214 -13.79 -9.77 25.55
N GLN A 215 -14.77 -8.98 25.98
CA GLN A 215 -14.87 -8.52 27.37
C GLN A 215 -16.22 -8.90 27.97
N GLY A 216 -16.39 -10.21 28.19
CA GLY A 216 -17.62 -10.74 28.76
C GLY A 216 -17.57 -12.25 28.94
N ARG A 217 -16.66 -12.73 29.79
CA ARG A 217 -16.77 -13.96 30.62
C ARG A 217 -15.41 -14.26 31.27
N LEU A 218 -15.25 -13.77 32.49
CA LEU A 218 -14.94 -14.51 33.72
C LEU A 218 -14.77 -13.51 34.86
#